data_AF-Q5J8L0-F1
#
_entry.id   AF-Q5J8L0-F1
#
_cell.length_a   1.000
_cell.length_b   1.000
_cell.length_c   1.000
_cell.angle_alpha   90.00
_cell.angle_beta   90.00
_cell.angle_gamma   90.00
#
_symmetry.space_group_name_H-M   'P 1'
#
loop_
_entity.id
_entity.type
_entity.pdbx_description
1 polymer ?
#
loop_
_entity_poly.entity_id
_entity_poly.type
_entity_poly.pdbx_seq_one_letter_code
_entity_poly.pdbx_strand_id
1 'polypeptide(L)'
;GIIRITIMFTPLIELSYPFIILSTWGILMTGLICTRQTDLKSLIAYSSVSHMGLVVAAALIQTPWSFTGAIILMISHGLISSALFCLANMNYERTHSRTMLLARGLQTMLPLMTAWWLMFNLANMALPPSTNLWGELMIMTSLFNWSTWTILMTGLGTLITAAYTLHMFLTSQRGQLPNHLKSISPTMSREHYLMMLHLLPALLLMLKPEVISGNFTCLHNLNKTL
;
A
#
# COMPACT_ATOMS: atom_id res chain seq x y z
N GLY A 1 4.37 2.03 -17.11
CA GLY A 1 3.85 1.74 -18.45
C GLY A 1 2.75 2.71 -18.79
N ILE A 2 1.57 2.54 -18.18
CA ILE A 2 0.37 3.36 -18.41
C ILE A 2 0.68 4.86 -18.38
N ILE A 3 1.25 5.38 -17.28
CA ILE A 3 1.57 6.82 -17.15
C ILE A 3 2.46 7.35 -18.30
N ARG A 4 3.42 6.56 -18.80
CA ARG A 4 4.29 7.00 -19.91
C ARG A 4 3.54 7.09 -21.24
N ILE A 5 2.59 6.16 -21.45
CA ILE A 5 1.82 6.08 -22.68
C ILE A 5 0.68 7.11 -22.65
N THR A 6 0.01 7.29 -21.51
CA THR A 6 -1.13 8.21 -21.38
C THR A 6 -0.73 9.67 -21.60
N ILE A 7 0.51 10.05 -21.31
CA ILE A 7 1.03 11.41 -21.62
C ILE A 7 1.15 11.65 -23.13
N MET A 8 1.34 10.59 -23.95
CA MET A 8 1.46 10.74 -25.40
C MET A 8 0.11 10.84 -26.12
N PHE A 9 -0.99 10.42 -25.47
CA PHE A 9 -2.32 10.51 -26.04
C PHE A 9 -3.05 11.73 -25.49
N THR A 10 -3.84 12.38 -26.34
CA THR A 10 -4.82 13.37 -25.88
C THR A 10 -5.85 12.68 -24.96
N PRO A 11 -6.44 13.39 -24.00
CA PRO A 11 -7.43 12.80 -23.10
C PRO A 11 -8.67 12.37 -23.88
N LEU A 12 -8.73 11.10 -24.31
CA LEU A 12 -9.95 10.48 -24.81
C LEU A 12 -10.82 10.10 -23.60
N ILE A 13 -11.61 11.06 -23.15
CA ILE A 13 -12.41 10.99 -21.92
C ILE A 13 -13.35 9.77 -21.96
N GLU A 14 -13.99 9.48 -23.09
CA GLU A 14 -15.05 8.46 -23.15
C GLU A 14 -14.55 7.01 -23.02
N LEU A 15 -13.38 6.69 -23.56
CA LEU A 15 -12.79 5.36 -23.45
C LEU A 15 -12.21 5.08 -22.04
N SER A 16 -11.96 6.12 -21.24
CA SER A 16 -11.34 6.00 -19.92
C SER A 16 -12.33 5.59 -18.82
N TYR A 17 -13.61 5.96 -18.94
CA TYR A 17 -14.65 5.67 -17.95
C TYR A 17 -14.75 4.20 -17.51
N PRO A 18 -14.84 3.19 -18.41
CA PRO A 18 -14.98 1.80 -17.99
C PRO A 18 -13.78 1.31 -17.18
N PHE A 19 -12.56 1.78 -17.51
CA PHE A 19 -11.36 1.40 -16.77
C PHE A 19 -11.28 2.09 -15.41
N ILE A 20 -11.72 3.34 -15.29
CA ILE A 20 -11.81 4.04 -14.00
C ILE A 20 -12.82 3.33 -13.09
N ILE A 21 -13.99 2.96 -13.61
CA ILE A 21 -15.01 2.20 -12.86
C ILE A 21 -14.46 0.84 -12.43
N LEU A 22 -13.82 0.10 -13.34
CA LEU A 22 -13.21 -1.19 -13.02
C LEU A 22 -12.12 -1.05 -11.94
N SER A 23 -11.29 0.00 -12.01
CA SER A 23 -10.22 0.22 -11.03
C SER A 23 -10.78 0.56 -9.65
N THR A 24 -11.77 1.46 -9.57
CA THR A 24 -12.41 1.86 -8.30
C THR A 24 -13.21 0.73 -7.66
N TRP A 25 -13.92 -0.06 -8.45
CA TRP A 25 -14.58 -1.29 -8.00
C TRP A 25 -13.57 -2.36 -7.57
N GLY A 26 -12.47 -2.49 -8.32
CA GLY A 26 -11.38 -3.41 -8.04
C GLY A 26 -10.74 -3.16 -6.67
N ILE A 27 -10.57 -1.90 -6.27
CA ILE A 27 -10.07 -1.52 -4.93
C ILE A 27 -10.95 -2.15 -3.83
N LEU A 28 -12.27 -2.01 -3.93
CA LEU A 28 -13.21 -2.56 -2.96
C LEU A 28 -13.18 -4.09 -2.94
N MET A 29 -13.27 -4.71 -4.12
CA MET A 29 -13.33 -6.17 -4.23
C MET A 29 -12.06 -6.84 -3.72
N THR A 30 -10.89 -6.33 -4.12
CA THR A 30 -9.61 -6.86 -3.63
C THR A 30 -9.41 -6.62 -2.14
N GLY A 31 -9.85 -5.46 -1.62
CA GLY A 31 -9.89 -5.19 -0.18
C GLY A 31 -10.75 -6.20 0.59
N LEU A 32 -11.94 -6.51 0.10
CA LEU A 32 -12.82 -7.52 0.71
C LEU A 32 -12.20 -8.92 0.68
N ILE A 33 -11.57 -9.30 -0.43
CA ILE A 33 -10.82 -10.57 -0.53
C ILE A 33 -9.71 -10.63 0.53
N CYS A 34 -8.97 -9.54 0.75
CA CYS A 34 -7.92 -9.48 1.77
C CYS A 34 -8.44 -9.78 3.18
N THR A 35 -9.66 -9.37 3.53
CA THR A 35 -10.23 -9.64 4.87
C THR A 35 -10.47 -11.12 5.16
N ARG A 36 -10.62 -11.95 4.12
CA ARG A 36 -10.89 -13.39 4.23
C ARG A 36 -9.68 -14.25 3.90
N GLN A 37 -8.56 -13.64 3.52
CA GLN A 37 -7.40 -14.37 3.06
C GLN A 37 -6.65 -15.03 4.22
N THR A 38 -6.50 -16.35 4.15
CA THR A 38 -5.80 -17.16 5.16
C THR A 38 -4.28 -17.19 4.97
N ASP A 39 -3.84 -17.01 3.72
CA ASP A 39 -2.44 -17.04 3.32
C ASP A 39 -1.82 -15.65 3.37
N LEU A 40 -0.69 -15.53 4.07
CA LEU A 40 -0.07 -14.23 4.37
C LEU A 40 0.52 -13.58 3.11
N LYS A 41 1.25 -14.34 2.28
CA LYS A 41 1.85 -13.82 1.04
C LYS A 41 0.79 -13.39 0.02
N SER A 42 -0.32 -14.12 -0.10
CA SER A 42 -1.38 -13.73 -1.03
C SER A 42 -2.21 -12.56 -0.49
N LEU A 43 -2.38 -12.42 0.83
CA LEU A 43 -3.00 -11.23 1.42
C LEU A 43 -2.20 -9.98 1.05
N ILE A 44 -0.87 -10.02 1.19
CA ILE A 44 0.00 -8.91 0.77
C ILE A 44 -0.11 -8.66 -0.74
N ALA A 45 -0.15 -9.71 -1.56
CA ALA A 45 -0.32 -9.57 -3.01
C ALA A 45 -1.66 -8.91 -3.38
N TYR A 46 -2.78 -9.33 -2.82
CA TYR A 46 -4.08 -8.70 -3.09
C TYR A 46 -4.13 -7.25 -2.57
N SER A 47 -3.48 -6.95 -1.44
CA SER A 47 -3.35 -5.57 -0.97
C SER A 47 -2.54 -4.71 -1.95
N SER A 48 -1.54 -5.27 -2.64
CA SER A 48 -0.83 -4.52 -3.68
C SER A 48 -1.70 -4.20 -4.89
N VAL A 49 -2.65 -5.08 -5.23
CA VAL A 49 -3.62 -4.82 -6.30
C VAL A 49 -4.57 -3.68 -5.92
N SER A 50 -5.01 -3.58 -4.66
CA SER A 50 -5.88 -2.48 -4.23
C SER A 50 -5.17 -1.12 -4.31
N HIS A 51 -3.96 -0.98 -3.76
CA HIS A 51 -3.21 0.29 -3.86
C HIS A 51 -2.85 0.64 -5.31
N MET A 52 -2.48 -0.34 -6.14
CA MET A 52 -2.21 -0.07 -7.57
C MET A 52 -3.50 0.24 -8.36
N GLY A 53 -4.67 -0.22 -7.90
CA GLY A 53 -5.96 0.20 -8.44
C GLY A 53 -6.18 1.71 -8.36
N LEU A 54 -5.79 2.34 -7.24
CA LEU A 54 -5.80 3.81 -7.09
C LEU A 54 -4.86 4.48 -8.10
N VAL A 55 -3.67 3.92 -8.30
CA VAL A 55 -2.68 4.44 -9.28
C VAL A 55 -3.24 4.39 -10.70
N VAL A 56 -3.93 3.32 -11.08
CA VAL A 56 -4.56 3.20 -12.41
C VAL A 56 -5.67 4.24 -12.57
N ALA A 57 -6.55 4.40 -11.57
CA ALA A 57 -7.60 5.42 -11.60
C ALA A 57 -7.01 6.84 -11.76
N ALA A 58 -5.97 7.15 -10.98
CA ALA A 58 -5.28 8.43 -11.00
C ALA A 58 -4.59 8.72 -12.34
N ALA A 59 -3.96 7.70 -12.95
CA ALA A 59 -3.26 7.84 -14.22
C ALA A 59 -4.22 8.10 -15.40
N LEU A 60 -5.47 7.62 -15.31
CA LEU A 60 -6.48 7.80 -16.36
C LEU A 60 -7.18 9.16 -16.31
N ILE A 61 -7.22 9.82 -15.14
CA ILE A 61 -7.80 11.17 -14.97
C ILE A 61 -6.85 12.28 -15.47
N GLN A 62 -5.55 11.99 -15.55
CA GLN A 62 -4.53 12.86 -16.17
C GLN A 62 -4.42 14.28 -15.61
N THR A 63 -4.75 14.49 -14.33
CA THR A 63 -4.51 15.79 -13.66
C THR A 63 -3.08 15.85 -13.10
N PRO A 64 -2.48 17.04 -12.95
CA PRO A 64 -1.15 17.14 -12.35
C PRO A 64 -1.12 16.54 -10.94
N TRP A 65 -2.15 16.82 -10.12
CA TRP A 65 -2.31 16.26 -8.78
C TRP A 65 -2.45 14.73 -8.77
N SER A 66 -3.16 14.15 -9.74
CA SER A 66 -3.29 12.70 -9.85
C SER A 66 -1.99 12.03 -10.25
N PHE A 67 -1.18 12.64 -11.13
CA PHE A 67 0.13 12.11 -11.48
C PHE A 67 1.15 12.23 -10.34
N THR A 68 1.19 13.36 -9.64
CA THR A 68 2.07 13.51 -8.46
C THR A 68 1.71 12.47 -7.40
N GLY A 69 0.41 12.30 -7.11
CA GLY A 69 -0.08 11.30 -6.14
C GLY A 69 0.25 9.86 -6.58
N ALA A 70 0.04 9.55 -7.86
CA ALA A 70 0.35 8.23 -8.43
C ALA A 70 1.83 7.86 -8.30
N ILE A 71 2.75 8.79 -8.56
CA ILE A 71 4.20 8.52 -8.41
C ILE A 71 4.59 8.31 -6.95
N ILE A 72 4.11 9.18 -6.05
CA ILE A 72 4.36 9.04 -4.61
C ILE A 72 3.84 7.68 -4.12
N LEU A 73 2.62 7.30 -4.51
CA LEU A 73 2.01 6.03 -4.12
C LEU A 73 2.78 4.82 -4.66
N MET A 74 3.19 4.83 -5.94
CA MET A 74 3.96 3.72 -6.53
C MET A 74 5.29 3.48 -5.80
N ILE A 75 6.03 4.54 -5.50
CA ILE A 75 7.35 4.43 -4.85
C ILE A 75 7.18 3.99 -3.39
N SER A 76 6.28 4.65 -2.65
CA SER A 76 6.04 4.32 -1.25
C SER A 76 5.48 2.91 -1.07
N HIS A 77 4.47 2.53 -1.86
CA HIS A 77 3.93 1.18 -1.84
C HIS A 77 4.98 0.13 -2.24
N GLY A 78 5.86 0.42 -3.21
CA GLY A 78 6.96 -0.48 -3.58
C GLY A 78 7.90 -0.80 -2.42
N LEU A 79 8.26 0.21 -1.62
CA LEU A 79 9.10 0.02 -0.42
C LEU A 79 8.37 -0.72 0.71
N ILE A 80 7.10 -0.40 0.96
CA ILE A 80 6.33 -0.99 2.06
C ILE A 80 5.95 -2.45 1.74
N SER A 81 5.47 -2.71 0.53
CA SER A 81 5.05 -4.06 0.11
C SER A 81 6.24 -5.03 0.05
N SER A 82 7.41 -4.61 -0.44
CA SER A 82 8.62 -5.42 -0.42
C SER A 82 9.04 -5.78 1.01
N ALA A 83 9.02 -4.81 1.93
CA ALA A 83 9.29 -5.06 3.35
C ALA A 83 8.30 -6.07 3.97
N LEU A 84 7.00 -5.94 3.67
CA LEU A 84 5.98 -6.89 4.13
C LEU A 84 6.19 -8.29 3.55
N PHE A 85 6.57 -8.42 2.28
CA PHE A 85 6.94 -9.71 1.69
C PHE A 85 8.18 -10.32 2.35
N CYS A 86 9.16 -9.51 2.73
CA CYS A 86 10.33 -9.98 3.47
C CYS A 86 9.95 -10.47 4.88
N LEU A 87 9.11 -9.73 5.60
CA LEU A 87 8.57 -10.18 6.90
C LEU A 87 7.77 -11.48 6.78
N ALA A 88 6.93 -11.59 5.75
CA ALA A 88 6.21 -12.81 5.44
C ALA A 88 7.17 -13.99 5.19
N ASN A 89 8.30 -13.72 4.53
CA ASN A 89 9.30 -14.73 4.25
C ASN A 89 10.06 -15.16 5.51
N MET A 90 10.39 -14.24 6.41
CA MET A 90 11.04 -14.54 7.69
C MET A 90 10.15 -15.41 8.59
N ASN A 91 8.82 -15.23 8.54
CA ASN A 91 7.88 -16.15 9.19
C ASN A 91 7.88 -17.51 8.49
N TYR A 92 7.84 -17.52 7.16
CA TYR A 92 7.85 -18.76 6.36
C TYR A 92 9.12 -19.59 6.57
N GLU A 93 10.29 -18.97 6.68
CA GLU A 93 11.56 -19.67 6.97
C GLU A 93 11.54 -20.39 8.34
N ARG A 94 10.71 -19.94 9.28
CA ARG A 94 10.58 -20.54 10.61
C ARG A 94 9.47 -21.57 10.71
N THR A 95 8.33 -21.32 10.07
CA THR A 95 7.13 -22.18 10.19
C THR A 95 6.98 -23.15 9.03
N HIS A 96 7.70 -22.94 7.92
CA HIS A 96 7.54 -23.62 6.63
C HIS A 96 6.11 -23.61 6.09
N SER A 97 5.26 -22.70 6.59
CA SER A 97 3.86 -22.57 6.20
C SER A 97 3.53 -21.12 5.85
N ARG A 98 2.65 -20.94 4.85
CA ARG A 98 2.16 -19.61 4.43
C ARG A 98 0.90 -19.16 5.19
N THR A 99 0.32 -20.06 5.98
CA THR A 99 -0.94 -19.87 6.68
C THR A 99 -0.75 -18.95 7.90
N MET A 100 -1.46 -17.83 7.89
CA MET A 100 -1.37 -16.79 8.91
C MET A 100 -1.73 -17.29 10.32
N LEU A 101 -2.71 -18.20 10.38
CA LEU A 101 -3.19 -18.82 11.61
C LEU A 101 -2.13 -19.64 12.35
N LEU A 102 -1.15 -20.21 11.63
CA LEU A 102 -0.10 -21.02 12.23
C LEU A 102 1.00 -20.17 12.87
N ALA A 103 1.17 -18.92 12.44
CA ALA A 103 2.20 -17.99 12.88
C ALA A 103 1.64 -16.95 13.87
N ARG A 104 0.89 -17.40 14.88
CA ARG A 104 0.21 -16.58 15.91
C ARG A 104 1.11 -16.25 17.11
N GLY A 105 0.87 -15.11 17.74
CA GLY A 105 1.45 -14.76 19.05
C GLY A 105 2.95 -14.49 19.05
N LEU A 106 3.54 -14.17 17.88
CA LEU A 106 4.99 -13.98 17.73
C LEU A 106 5.57 -12.81 18.55
N GLN A 107 4.73 -11.91 19.08
CA GLN A 107 5.15 -10.81 19.95
C GLN A 107 5.90 -11.25 21.21
N THR A 108 5.50 -12.38 21.79
CA THR A 108 6.13 -12.87 23.02
C THR A 108 7.54 -13.41 22.79
N MET A 109 7.82 -13.95 21.59
CA MET A 109 9.09 -14.59 21.26
C MET A 109 10.04 -13.66 20.50
N LEU A 110 9.53 -12.84 19.58
CA LEU A 110 10.33 -12.01 18.66
C LEU A 110 9.92 -10.53 18.75
N PRO A 111 10.04 -9.87 19.92
CA PRO A 111 9.50 -8.53 20.15
C PRO A 111 10.05 -7.48 19.18
N LEU A 112 11.36 -7.53 18.87
CA LEU A 112 11.95 -6.60 17.91
C LEU A 112 11.42 -6.83 16.49
N MET A 113 11.17 -8.08 16.09
CA MET A 113 10.51 -8.36 14.81
C MET A 113 9.11 -7.77 14.76
N THR A 114 8.40 -7.81 15.89
CA THR A 114 7.03 -7.29 15.95
C THR A 114 6.98 -5.77 15.86
N ALA A 115 8.02 -5.07 16.31
CA ALA A 115 8.18 -3.65 16.07
C ALA A 115 8.30 -3.34 14.57
N TRP A 116 9.10 -4.13 13.82
CA TRP A 116 9.16 -4.00 12.36
C TRP A 116 7.81 -4.27 11.70
N TRP A 117 7.11 -5.35 12.10
CA TRP A 117 5.75 -5.63 11.64
C TRP A 117 4.79 -4.48 11.90
N LEU A 118 4.85 -3.87 13.09
CA LEU A 118 4.00 -2.73 13.44
C LEU A 118 4.31 -1.55 12.52
N MET A 119 5.57 -1.13 12.41
CA MET A 119 5.96 0.03 11.60
C MET A 119 5.52 -0.09 10.14
N PHE A 120 5.75 -1.25 9.49
CA PHE A 120 5.35 -1.43 8.10
C PHE A 120 3.84 -1.61 7.92
N ASN A 121 3.12 -2.19 8.89
CA ASN A 121 1.65 -2.21 8.84
C ASN A 121 1.04 -0.81 9.01
N LEU A 122 1.58 0.02 9.91
CA LEU A 122 1.13 1.40 10.07
C LEU A 122 1.38 2.21 8.78
N ALA A 123 2.51 1.99 8.12
CA ALA A 123 2.80 2.60 6.83
C ALA A 123 1.86 2.09 5.73
N ASN A 124 1.52 0.80 5.71
CA ASN A 124 0.63 0.20 4.72
C ASN A 124 -0.83 0.69 4.86
N MET A 125 -1.32 0.91 6.09
CA MET A 125 -2.64 1.48 6.34
C MET A 125 -2.72 3.01 6.15
N ALA A 126 -1.67 3.63 5.62
CA ALA A 126 -1.60 5.06 5.38
C ALA A 126 -1.84 5.91 6.65
N LEU A 127 -1.26 5.56 7.79
CA LEU A 127 -1.31 6.46 8.96
C LEU A 127 -0.48 7.73 8.73
N PRO A 128 -0.90 8.91 9.24
CA PRO A 128 -0.02 10.08 9.33
C PRO A 128 1.20 9.73 10.19
N PRO A 129 2.45 10.07 9.82
CA PRO A 129 2.93 10.92 8.72
C PRO A 129 3.50 10.18 7.49
N SER A 130 2.96 8.99 7.14
CA SER A 130 3.51 8.15 6.06
C SER A 130 3.40 8.77 4.66
N THR A 131 4.32 8.41 3.76
CA THR A 131 4.25 8.81 2.34
C THR A 131 3.10 8.14 1.59
N ASN A 132 2.65 6.96 2.06
CA ASN A 132 1.52 6.24 1.47
C ASN A 132 0.24 7.08 1.60
N LEU A 133 0.01 7.67 2.79
CA LEU A 133 -1.08 8.60 3.01
C LEU A 133 -1.02 9.81 2.07
N TRP A 134 0.15 10.42 1.92
CA TRP A 134 0.32 11.56 1.01
C TRP A 134 -0.07 11.21 -0.42
N GLY A 135 0.38 10.06 -0.93
CA GLY A 135 0.01 9.59 -2.26
C GLY A 135 -1.49 9.32 -2.40
N GLU A 136 -2.07 8.59 -1.45
CA GLU A 136 -3.50 8.28 -1.46
C GLU A 136 -4.35 9.55 -1.38
N LEU A 137 -4.09 10.46 -0.45
CA LEU A 137 -4.88 11.67 -0.25
C LEU A 137 -4.86 12.59 -1.49
N MET A 138 -3.73 12.71 -2.18
CA MET A 138 -3.64 13.43 -3.47
C MET A 138 -4.48 12.77 -4.58
N ILE A 139 -4.49 11.43 -4.63
CA ILE A 139 -5.31 10.69 -5.59
C ILE A 139 -6.80 10.87 -5.26
N MET A 140 -7.18 10.76 -3.98
CA MET A 140 -8.54 10.94 -3.49
C MET A 140 -9.12 12.31 -3.85
N THR A 141 -8.34 13.39 -3.65
CA THR A 141 -8.77 14.75 -3.98
C THR A 141 -8.91 14.95 -5.48
N SER A 142 -8.00 14.40 -6.28
CA SER A 142 -8.09 14.46 -7.74
C SER A 142 -9.31 13.69 -8.30
N LEU A 143 -9.61 12.52 -7.72
CA LEU A 143 -10.78 11.72 -8.06
C LEU A 143 -12.08 12.42 -7.67
N PHE A 144 -12.11 13.04 -6.48
CA PHE A 144 -13.26 13.81 -6.02
C PHE A 144 -13.57 15.00 -6.94
N ASN A 145 -12.53 15.70 -7.42
CA ASN A 145 -12.69 16.78 -8.39
C ASN A 145 -13.21 16.28 -9.74
N TRP A 146 -12.90 15.03 -10.13
CA TRP A 146 -13.39 14.42 -11.35
C TRP A 146 -14.86 13.97 -11.23
N SER A 147 -15.22 13.28 -10.15
CA SER A 147 -16.63 13.08 -9.78
C SER A 147 -16.81 12.85 -8.28
N THR A 148 -17.81 13.50 -7.72
CA THR A 148 -18.07 13.50 -6.27
C THR A 148 -18.35 12.11 -5.72
N TRP A 149 -18.98 11.22 -6.50
CA TRP A 149 -19.29 9.84 -6.10
C TRP A 149 -18.06 8.98 -5.80
N THR A 150 -16.89 9.32 -6.36
CA THR A 150 -15.66 8.54 -6.14
C THR A 150 -15.17 8.60 -4.70
N ILE A 151 -15.52 9.65 -3.93
CA ILE A 151 -15.10 9.78 -2.52
C ILE A 151 -15.67 8.64 -1.66
N LEU A 152 -16.89 8.20 -1.96
CA LEU A 152 -17.53 7.11 -1.23
C LEU A 152 -16.78 5.80 -1.48
N MET A 153 -16.51 5.48 -2.75
CA MET A 153 -15.82 4.24 -3.12
C MET A 153 -14.41 4.19 -2.57
N THR A 154 -13.68 5.29 -2.72
CA THR A 154 -12.28 5.34 -2.32
C THR A 154 -12.12 5.48 -0.80
N GLY A 155 -13.04 6.17 -0.11
CA GLY A 155 -13.08 6.26 1.36
C GLY A 155 -13.48 4.94 2.02
N LEU A 156 -14.39 4.18 1.42
CA LEU A 156 -14.66 2.79 1.84
C LEU A 156 -13.44 1.90 1.56
N GLY A 157 -12.76 2.11 0.44
CA GLY A 157 -11.51 1.42 0.09
C GLY A 157 -10.45 1.57 1.18
N THR A 158 -10.14 2.82 1.58
CA THR A 158 -9.14 3.08 2.63
C THR A 158 -9.55 2.50 3.98
N LEU A 159 -10.83 2.55 4.36
CA LEU A 159 -11.32 1.91 5.57
C LEU A 159 -11.13 0.38 5.55
N ILE A 160 -11.42 -0.26 4.42
CA ILE A 160 -11.16 -1.70 4.25
C ILE A 160 -9.66 -1.99 4.31
N THR A 161 -8.80 -1.11 3.76
CA THR A 161 -7.35 -1.26 3.88
C THR A 161 -6.85 -1.23 5.32
N ALA A 162 -7.35 -0.30 6.13
CA ALA A 162 -7.04 -0.27 7.55
C ALA A 162 -7.53 -1.54 8.27
N ALA A 163 -8.72 -2.04 7.91
CA ALA A 163 -9.27 -3.24 8.52
C ALA A 163 -8.43 -4.50 8.25
N TYR A 164 -8.07 -4.79 6.99
CA TYR A 164 -7.31 -6.01 6.68
C TYR A 164 -5.85 -5.93 7.14
N THR A 165 -5.22 -4.74 7.12
CA THR A 165 -3.83 -4.57 7.59
C THR A 165 -3.74 -4.74 9.10
N LEU A 166 -4.69 -4.16 9.84
CA LEU A 166 -4.78 -4.39 11.28
C LEU A 166 -5.10 -5.87 11.58
N HIS A 167 -5.99 -6.49 10.81
CA HIS A 167 -6.27 -7.92 10.94
C HIS A 167 -5.00 -8.77 10.77
N MET A 168 -4.22 -8.52 9.72
CA MET A 168 -2.95 -9.20 9.44
C MET A 168 -1.96 -9.06 10.61
N PHE A 169 -1.84 -7.87 11.20
CA PHE A 169 -0.97 -7.64 12.35
C PHE A 169 -1.46 -8.38 13.61
N LEU A 170 -2.75 -8.27 13.94
CA LEU A 170 -3.32 -8.87 15.14
C LEU A 170 -3.27 -10.40 15.10
N THR A 171 -3.56 -11.01 13.95
CA THR A 171 -3.55 -12.48 13.82
C THR A 171 -2.15 -13.07 13.79
N SER A 172 -1.13 -12.35 13.31
CA SER A 172 0.25 -12.85 13.29
C SER A 172 0.99 -12.55 14.60
N GLN A 173 0.93 -11.31 15.08
CA GLN A 173 1.78 -10.88 16.19
C GLN A 173 1.12 -11.10 17.55
N ARG A 174 -0.20 -10.92 17.65
CA ARG A 174 -0.93 -11.04 18.93
C ARG A 174 -1.59 -12.40 19.10
N GLY A 175 -2.05 -12.65 20.33
CA GLY A 175 -2.69 -13.89 20.74
C GLY A 175 -1.77 -14.84 21.48
N GLN A 176 -2.30 -16.00 21.82
CA GLN A 176 -1.55 -17.05 22.49
C GLN A 176 -0.58 -17.72 21.53
N LEU A 177 0.68 -17.88 21.95
CA LEU A 177 1.69 -18.57 21.18
C LEU A 177 1.39 -20.08 21.15
N PRO A 178 1.22 -20.68 19.97
CA PRO A 178 0.92 -22.11 19.89
C PRO A 178 2.14 -22.95 20.28
N ASN A 179 1.90 -24.16 20.79
CA ASN A 179 2.93 -24.99 21.41
C ASN A 179 4.06 -25.38 20.44
N HIS A 180 3.77 -25.56 19.15
CA HIS A 180 4.76 -25.91 18.12
C HIS A 180 5.75 -24.77 17.80
N LEU A 181 5.47 -23.54 18.25
CA LEU A 181 6.30 -22.36 18.02
C LEU A 181 7.16 -21.94 19.23
N LYS A 182 7.10 -22.69 20.34
CA LYS A 182 7.85 -22.36 21.57
C LYS A 182 9.37 -22.45 21.41
N SER A 183 9.87 -23.20 20.43
CA SER A 183 11.30 -23.41 20.18
C SER A 183 11.81 -22.74 18.91
N ILE A 184 11.18 -21.64 18.48
CA ILE A 184 11.65 -20.85 17.33
C ILE A 184 13.01 -20.21 17.64
N SER A 185 13.89 -20.18 16.64
CA SER A 185 15.16 -19.46 16.72
C SER A 185 14.97 -17.93 16.75
N PRO A 186 15.81 -17.20 17.51
CA PRO A 186 15.75 -15.75 17.56
C PRO A 186 16.01 -15.12 16.18
N THR A 187 15.66 -13.84 16.04
CA THR A 187 15.91 -13.09 14.80
C THR A 187 17.39 -12.91 14.52
N MET A 188 17.79 -13.24 13.29
CA MET A 188 19.18 -13.06 12.85
C MET A 188 19.48 -11.58 12.55
N SER A 189 20.74 -11.17 12.69
CA SER A 189 21.19 -9.80 12.37
C SER A 189 20.90 -9.41 10.91
N ARG A 190 21.03 -10.36 9.98
CA ARG A 190 20.68 -10.20 8.56
C ARG A 190 19.23 -9.74 8.38
N GLU A 191 18.31 -10.29 9.16
CA GLU A 191 16.89 -9.96 9.05
C GLU A 191 16.62 -8.52 9.49
N HIS A 192 17.22 -8.10 10.62
CA HIS A 192 17.11 -6.71 11.07
C HIS A 192 17.75 -5.72 10.11
N TYR A 193 18.92 -6.05 9.57
CA TYR A 193 19.58 -5.20 8.57
C TYR A 193 18.72 -5.04 7.32
N LEU A 194 18.09 -6.12 6.83
CA LEU A 194 17.17 -6.07 5.71
C LEU A 194 15.98 -5.13 5.99
N MET A 195 15.35 -5.25 7.17
CA MET A 195 14.22 -4.38 7.53
C MET A 195 14.66 -2.92 7.68
N MET A 196 15.85 -2.67 8.22
CA MET A 196 16.44 -1.33 8.30
C MET A 196 16.60 -0.72 6.91
N LEU A 197 17.15 -1.48 5.96
CA LEU A 197 17.35 -1.02 4.59
C LEU A 197 16.05 -0.66 3.85
N HIS A 198 14.91 -1.22 4.25
CA HIS A 198 13.61 -0.80 3.74
C HIS A 198 13.06 0.43 4.49
N LEU A 199 13.24 0.48 5.82
CA LEU A 199 12.70 1.55 6.65
C LEU A 199 13.43 2.89 6.42
N LEU A 200 14.75 2.87 6.30
CA LEU A 200 15.54 4.11 6.23
C LEU A 200 15.24 4.93 4.97
N PRO A 201 15.16 4.36 3.76
CA PRO A 201 14.66 5.08 2.60
C PRO A 201 13.24 5.61 2.81
N ALA A 202 12.33 4.81 3.36
CA ALA A 202 10.96 5.25 3.61
C ALA A 202 10.91 6.46 4.58
N LEU A 203 11.69 6.45 5.65
CA LEU A 203 11.81 7.58 6.59
C LEU A 203 12.44 8.83 5.94
N LEU A 204 13.49 8.65 5.14
CA LEU A 204 14.12 9.77 4.42
C LEU A 204 13.13 10.43 3.45
N LEU A 205 12.31 9.63 2.78
CA LEU A 205 11.27 10.10 1.87
C LEU A 205 10.13 10.82 2.60
N MET A 206 9.82 10.42 3.84
CA MET A 206 8.87 11.15 4.70
C MET A 206 9.38 12.54 5.08
N LEU A 207 10.70 12.70 5.29
CA LEU A 207 11.30 13.99 5.65
C LEU A 207 11.37 14.96 4.46
N LYS A 208 11.56 14.45 3.24
CA LYS A 208 11.65 15.26 2.01
C LYS A 208 10.74 14.70 0.90
N PRO A 209 9.41 14.84 1.03
CA PRO A 209 8.47 14.34 0.02
C PRO A 209 8.63 15.02 -1.35
N GLU A 210 9.22 16.23 -1.38
CA GLU A 210 9.53 16.99 -2.59
C GLU A 210 10.39 16.21 -3.60
N VAL A 211 11.23 15.29 -3.13
CA VAL A 211 12.09 14.49 -4.02
C VAL A 211 11.25 13.55 -4.90
N ILE A 212 10.12 13.07 -4.40
CA ILE A 212 9.25 12.12 -5.11
C ILE A 212 8.10 12.82 -5.82
N SER A 213 7.72 14.02 -5.38
CA SER A 213 6.49 14.67 -5.84
C SER A 213 6.43 14.87 -7.35
N GLY A 214 7.56 14.77 -8.07
CA GLY A 214 7.60 14.83 -9.52
C GLY A 214 7.31 16.25 -9.99
N ASN A 215 8.17 16.82 -10.85
CA ASN A 215 7.94 18.15 -11.39
C ASN A 215 6.88 18.10 -12.52
N PHE A 216 5.63 17.79 -12.17
CA PHE A 216 4.47 17.99 -13.05
C PHE A 216 3.87 19.39 -12.84
N THR A 217 4.75 20.39 -12.76
CA THR A 217 4.33 21.80 -12.79
C THR A 217 3.68 22.09 -14.13
N CYS A 218 2.35 22.15 -14.10
CA CYS A 218 1.48 22.99 -14.93
C CYS A 218 2.05 23.41 -16.31
N LEU A 219 2.14 22.48 -17.26
CA LEU A 219 2.25 22.85 -18.68
C LEU A 219 0.88 23.21 -19.28
N HIS A 220 -0.21 23.06 -18.55
CA HIS A 220 -1.52 23.59 -18.89
C HIS A 220 -2.06 24.42 -17.73
N ASN A 221 -1.54 25.64 -17.61
CA ASN A 221 -2.30 26.73 -17.01
C ASN A 221 -3.64 26.80 -17.76
N LEU A 222 -4.70 26.34 -17.11
CA LEU A 222 -6.11 26.64 -17.44
C LEU A 222 -6.44 28.13 -17.19
N ASN A 223 -5.52 29.04 -17.53
CA ASN A 223 -5.71 30.50 -17.53
C ASN A 223 -5.50 31.09 -18.94
N LYS A 224 -5.66 30.29 -20.02
CA LYS A 224 -5.59 30.79 -21.40
C LYS A 224 -6.80 30.52 -22.30
N THR A 225 -7.87 29.93 -21.81
CA THR A 225 -9.13 29.83 -22.58
C THR A 225 -10.34 29.86 -21.65
N LEU A 226 -10.67 31.08 -21.22
CA LEU A 226 -11.99 31.69 -20.95
C LEU A 226 -11.85 32.76 -19.87
#